data_AF-A0AAD0YX57-F1
#
_entry.id   AF-A0AAD0YX57-F1
#
_cell.length_a   1.000
_cell.length_b   1.000
_cell.length_c   1.000
_cell.angle_alpha   90.00
_cell.angle_beta   90.00
_cell.angle_gamma   90.00
#
_symmetry.space_group_name_H-M   'P 1'
#
loop_
_entity.id
_entity.type
_entity.pdbx_description
1 polymer ?
#
loop_
_entity_poly.entity_id
_entity_poly.type
_entity_poly.pdbx_seq_one_letter_code
_entity_poly.pdbx_strand_id
1 'polypeptide(L)'
;MNPVDLELVKLKRQWKKVVSKNEEKPMLICVGEKHETDLFDGFLKSKLSEDEEGNDIFLLHYQEFSGMNSFGQTLLDEWKEYYEMLVKSEEGIPVWKTDISDENFTTDAYKAFYPLLELRKNFPDIRDSKIYLYIAPVRISDIEELSLWVKEWCKICEKSENKDIKLVWAEHHTYKTLPHNASAHSFRVNVDIHQLMQNTAAHTNRKKNSADTDFQQQILIASNHLSKGRFREAEHALKTAVKLAKGQNNKQGEISAYFMLTQAYIADKRKDRAEDTYMTIFEEVEPDSPLQVQMYMNYGSYALGNSKKRKAEQAFEKAAEIAQNIGEPAMAIECYRIIGTLNDSVLTKDKMIRYFEKCLDIAKLMEPSAREQSSIRFVASMLILTYEADTNKKNKLDGEMKSYFGDDWKVSVERPKAG
;
A
#
# COMPACT_ATOMS: atom_id res chain seq x y z
N MET A 1 11.28 -24.22 -7.76
CA MET A 1 9.96 -23.65 -7.48
C MET A 1 10.17 -22.18 -7.21
N ASN A 2 9.55 -21.28 -7.99
CA ASN A 2 9.62 -19.84 -7.71
C ASN A 2 9.01 -19.58 -6.30
N PRO A 3 9.53 -18.62 -5.53
CA PRO A 3 8.99 -18.22 -4.24
C PRO A 3 7.51 -17.90 -4.25
N VAL A 4 7.02 -17.32 -5.35
CA VAL A 4 5.58 -17.11 -5.56
C VAL A 4 4.87 -18.48 -5.64
N ASP A 5 5.38 -19.43 -6.42
CA ASP A 5 4.82 -20.79 -6.49
C ASP A 5 4.80 -21.47 -5.11
N LEU A 6 5.82 -21.25 -4.27
CA LEU A 6 5.85 -21.80 -2.91
C LEU A 6 4.70 -21.27 -2.06
N GLU A 7 4.40 -19.96 -2.14
CA GLU A 7 3.25 -19.39 -1.45
C GLU A 7 1.93 -19.88 -2.05
N LEU A 8 1.84 -20.05 -3.37
CA LEU A 8 0.67 -20.66 -4.03
C LEU A 8 0.45 -22.12 -3.56
N VAL A 9 1.51 -22.89 -3.33
CA VAL A 9 1.41 -24.25 -2.77
C VAL A 9 0.91 -24.22 -1.33
N LYS A 10 1.36 -23.26 -0.51
CA LYS A 10 0.84 -23.09 0.86
C LYS A 10 -0.64 -22.71 0.83
N LEU A 11 -1.04 -21.80 -0.05
CA LEU A 11 -2.43 -21.43 -0.30
C LEU A 11 -3.26 -22.63 -0.73
N LYS A 12 -2.77 -23.45 -1.67
CA LYS A 12 -3.43 -24.70 -2.10
C LYS A 12 -3.70 -25.64 -0.92
N ARG A 13 -2.74 -25.80 -0.01
CA ARG A 13 -2.89 -26.63 1.21
C ARG A 13 -3.89 -26.02 2.19
N GLN A 14 -3.84 -24.71 2.40
CA GLN A 14 -4.77 -23.99 3.27
C GLN A 14 -6.19 -24.08 2.72
N TRP A 15 -6.38 -23.83 1.43
CA TRP A 15 -7.67 -23.94 0.72
C TRP A 15 -8.30 -25.31 0.92
N LYS A 16 -7.57 -26.41 0.63
CA LYS A 16 -8.06 -27.78 0.84
C LYS A 16 -8.52 -28.02 2.29
N LYS A 17 -7.79 -27.48 3.28
CA LYS A 17 -8.14 -27.59 4.70
C LYS A 17 -9.37 -26.76 5.07
N VAL A 18 -9.54 -25.57 4.49
CA VAL A 18 -10.70 -24.71 4.75
C VAL A 18 -11.96 -25.32 4.15
N VAL A 19 -11.90 -25.75 2.89
CA VAL A 19 -13.03 -26.38 2.20
C VAL A 19 -13.49 -27.64 2.92
N SER A 20 -12.58 -28.57 3.22
CA SER A 20 -12.93 -29.85 3.88
C SER A 20 -13.51 -29.70 5.29
N LYS A 21 -13.23 -28.59 5.98
CA LYS A 21 -13.81 -28.32 7.31
C LYS A 21 -15.12 -27.56 7.27
N ASN A 22 -15.49 -27.00 6.12
CA ASN A 22 -16.63 -26.10 5.96
C ASN A 22 -17.48 -26.50 4.75
N GLU A 23 -17.70 -27.80 4.56
CA GLU A 23 -18.45 -28.32 3.41
C GLU A 23 -19.91 -27.85 3.39
N GLU A 24 -20.51 -27.64 4.56
CA GLU A 24 -21.89 -27.15 4.69
C GLU A 24 -22.05 -25.65 4.43
N LYS A 25 -20.95 -24.88 4.32
CA LYS A 25 -21.02 -23.42 4.20
C LYS A 25 -21.21 -23.00 2.74
N PRO A 26 -22.30 -22.29 2.38
CA PRO A 26 -22.51 -21.79 1.02
C PRO A 26 -21.44 -20.80 0.53
N MET A 27 -20.80 -20.09 1.46
CA MET A 27 -19.86 -19.01 1.12
C MET A 27 -18.56 -19.11 1.91
N LEU A 28 -17.44 -18.90 1.23
CA LEU A 28 -16.10 -18.80 1.81
C LEU A 28 -15.55 -17.38 1.58
N ILE A 29 -15.06 -16.77 2.66
CA ILE A 29 -14.50 -15.41 2.62
C ILE A 29 -13.02 -15.47 2.99
N CYS A 30 -12.15 -15.20 2.03
CA CYS A 30 -10.73 -14.98 2.27
C CYS A 30 -10.54 -13.56 2.82
N VAL A 31 -9.97 -13.43 4.02
CA VAL A 31 -9.60 -12.13 4.57
C VAL A 31 -8.09 -11.95 4.61
N GLY A 32 -7.61 -10.78 4.18
CA GLY A 32 -6.20 -10.42 4.32
C GLY A 32 -5.85 -8.97 4.08
N GLU A 33 -4.56 -8.65 4.06
CA GLU A 33 -4.04 -7.40 3.51
C GLU A 33 -4.18 -7.42 1.99
N LYS A 34 -4.11 -6.25 1.34
CA LYS A 34 -4.30 -6.15 -0.13
C LYS A 34 -3.40 -7.10 -0.92
N HIS A 35 -2.11 -7.15 -0.60
CA HIS A 35 -1.16 -8.03 -1.28
C HIS A 35 -1.43 -9.52 -1.03
N GLU A 36 -2.07 -9.88 0.08
CA GLU A 36 -2.46 -11.26 0.40
C GLU A 36 -3.73 -11.66 -0.36
N THR A 37 -4.70 -10.75 -0.45
CA THR A 37 -5.90 -10.97 -1.27
C THR A 37 -5.57 -11.02 -2.76
N ASP A 38 -4.60 -10.22 -3.22
CA ASP A 38 -4.09 -10.27 -4.60
C ASP A 38 -3.38 -11.61 -4.88
N LEU A 39 -2.61 -12.14 -3.91
CA LEU A 39 -2.01 -13.46 -4.03
C LEU A 39 -3.06 -14.58 -4.03
N PHE A 40 -4.12 -14.43 -3.23
CA PHE A 40 -5.25 -15.36 -3.22
C PHE A 40 -6.02 -15.34 -4.56
N ASP A 41 -6.23 -14.17 -5.16
CA ASP A 41 -6.77 -14.02 -6.52
C ASP A 41 -5.87 -14.72 -7.55
N GLY A 42 -4.54 -14.52 -7.47
CA GLY A 42 -3.58 -15.25 -8.29
C GLY A 42 -3.64 -16.77 -8.11
N PHE A 43 -3.87 -17.25 -6.89
CA PHE A 43 -4.12 -18.66 -6.61
C PHE A 43 -5.39 -19.17 -7.30
N LEU A 44 -6.50 -18.42 -7.27
CA LEU A 44 -7.73 -18.81 -7.96
C LEU A 44 -7.53 -18.83 -9.48
N LYS A 45 -6.85 -17.83 -10.05
CA LYS A 45 -6.47 -17.81 -11.47
C LYS A 45 -5.62 -19.01 -11.87
N SER A 46 -4.70 -19.45 -11.00
CA SER A 46 -3.88 -20.63 -11.27
C SER A 46 -4.71 -21.91 -11.44
N LYS A 47 -5.97 -21.95 -10.94
CA LYS A 47 -6.88 -23.09 -11.12
C LYS A 47 -7.48 -23.20 -12.50
N LEU A 48 -7.33 -22.17 -13.33
CA LEU A 48 -7.76 -22.18 -14.72
C LEU A 48 -6.68 -22.71 -15.67
N SER A 49 -5.50 -23.08 -15.15
CA SER A 49 -4.39 -23.63 -15.94
C SER A 49 -4.67 -25.08 -16.35
N GLU A 50 -4.28 -25.44 -17.58
CA GLU A 50 -4.35 -26.82 -18.10
C GLU A 50 -3.55 -27.83 -17.27
N ASP A 51 -2.52 -27.37 -16.54
CA ASP A 51 -1.64 -28.22 -15.72
C ASP A 51 -2.19 -28.46 -14.29
N GLU A 52 -3.35 -27.89 -13.93
CA GLU A 52 -3.87 -28.00 -12.57
C GLU A 52 -4.51 -29.37 -12.31
N GLU A 53 -3.92 -30.13 -11.40
CA GLU A 53 -4.49 -31.39 -10.91
C GLU A 53 -5.69 -31.13 -9.98
N GLY A 54 -6.91 -31.32 -10.50
CA GLY A 54 -8.16 -31.32 -9.74
C GLY A 54 -9.40 -31.35 -10.63
N ASN A 55 -10.50 -31.91 -10.13
CA ASN A 55 -11.77 -31.95 -10.86
C ASN A 55 -12.69 -30.75 -10.53
N ASP A 56 -12.34 -29.97 -9.50
CA ASP A 56 -13.14 -28.82 -9.06
C ASP A 56 -13.11 -27.67 -10.07
N ILE A 57 -14.25 -27.03 -10.28
CA ILE A 57 -14.45 -25.96 -11.26
C ILE A 57 -14.38 -24.61 -10.56
N PHE A 58 -13.64 -23.67 -11.15
CA PHE A 58 -13.52 -22.30 -10.66
C PHE A 58 -14.07 -21.34 -11.71
N LEU A 59 -15.07 -20.54 -11.32
CA LEU A 59 -15.66 -19.51 -12.16
C LEU A 59 -15.27 -18.16 -11.56
N LEU A 60 -14.47 -17.38 -12.29
CA LEU A 60 -13.96 -16.09 -11.82
C LEU A 60 -14.70 -14.95 -12.53
N HIS A 61 -15.34 -14.09 -11.76
CA HIS A 61 -16.15 -12.99 -12.27
C HIS A 61 -15.63 -11.64 -11.78
N TYR A 62 -15.18 -10.80 -12.72
CA TYR A 62 -14.57 -9.49 -12.44
C TYR A 62 -15.40 -8.29 -12.91
N GLN A 63 -16.58 -8.49 -13.50
CA GLN A 63 -17.38 -7.37 -14.01
C GLN A 63 -17.99 -6.53 -12.89
N GLU A 64 -18.48 -5.35 -13.24
CA GLU A 64 -19.13 -4.44 -12.27
C GLU A 64 -20.43 -5.02 -11.71
N PHE A 65 -20.69 -4.74 -10.44
CA PHE A 65 -21.99 -4.96 -9.84
C PHE A 65 -22.85 -3.71 -10.05
N SER A 66 -23.80 -3.81 -10.98
CA SER A 66 -24.68 -2.69 -11.35
C SER A 66 -26.02 -2.68 -10.61
N GLY A 67 -26.39 -3.80 -9.97
CA GLY A 67 -27.56 -3.90 -9.08
C GLY A 67 -28.03 -5.33 -8.86
N MET A 68 -28.83 -5.55 -7.82
CA MET A 68 -29.26 -6.91 -7.39
C MET A 68 -30.25 -7.61 -8.35
N ASN A 69 -30.77 -6.91 -9.36
CA ASN A 69 -31.77 -7.44 -10.30
C ASN A 69 -31.19 -7.81 -11.68
N SER A 70 -29.90 -7.56 -11.91
CA SER A 70 -29.22 -7.84 -13.19
C SER A 70 -27.91 -8.62 -13.05
N PHE A 71 -27.36 -8.74 -11.84
CA PHE A 71 -26.05 -9.35 -11.63
C PHE A 71 -26.04 -10.87 -11.89
N GLY A 72 -27.06 -11.59 -11.41
CA GLY A 72 -27.24 -13.01 -11.67
C GLY A 72 -27.47 -13.32 -13.16
N GLN A 73 -28.19 -12.45 -13.88
CA GLN A 73 -28.30 -12.57 -15.33
C GLN A 73 -26.95 -12.35 -16.03
N THR A 74 -26.16 -11.38 -15.59
CA THR A 74 -24.83 -11.09 -16.16
C THR A 74 -23.90 -12.29 -16.02
N LEU A 75 -23.85 -12.90 -14.84
CA LEU A 75 -23.12 -14.15 -14.59
C LEU A 75 -23.57 -15.27 -15.52
N LEU A 76 -24.89 -15.39 -15.72
CA LEU A 76 -25.45 -16.42 -16.58
C LEU A 76 -25.03 -16.24 -18.04
N ASP A 77 -25.09 -15.01 -18.53
CA ASP A 77 -24.76 -14.70 -19.93
C ASP A 77 -23.29 -14.99 -20.23
N GLU A 78 -22.37 -14.75 -19.27
CA GLU A 78 -20.95 -15.12 -19.40
C GLU A 78 -20.73 -16.63 -19.60
N TRP A 79 -21.51 -17.47 -18.93
CA TRP A 79 -21.34 -18.93 -19.01
C TRP A 79 -22.16 -19.56 -20.14
N LYS A 80 -23.22 -18.88 -20.58
CA LYS A 80 -24.15 -19.38 -21.58
C LYS A 80 -23.47 -19.66 -22.91
N GLU A 81 -22.53 -18.83 -23.35
CA GLU A 81 -21.76 -19.06 -24.59
C GLU A 81 -20.98 -20.38 -24.53
N TYR A 82 -20.36 -20.68 -23.38
CA TYR A 82 -19.64 -21.93 -23.16
C TYR A 82 -20.60 -23.13 -23.12
N TYR A 83 -21.75 -22.97 -22.46
CA TYR A 83 -22.78 -24.01 -22.40
C TYR A 83 -23.37 -24.33 -23.78
N GLU A 84 -23.71 -23.32 -24.58
CA GLU A 84 -24.26 -23.53 -25.93
C GLU A 84 -23.28 -24.24 -26.87
N MET A 85 -21.97 -24.03 -26.67
CA MET A 85 -20.94 -24.77 -27.38
C MET A 85 -20.94 -26.25 -26.97
N LEU A 86 -21.04 -26.57 -25.69
CA LEU A 86 -21.13 -27.95 -25.18
C LEU A 86 -22.38 -28.67 -25.68
N VAL A 87 -23.54 -28.00 -25.62
CA VAL A 87 -24.84 -28.50 -26.14
C VAL A 87 -24.77 -28.91 -27.61
N LYS A 88 -24.01 -28.18 -28.43
CA LYS A 88 -23.83 -28.50 -29.85
C LYS A 88 -22.88 -29.68 -30.07
N SER A 89 -22.03 -30.00 -29.10
CA SER A 89 -21.00 -31.04 -29.21
C SER A 89 -21.42 -32.41 -28.68
N GLU A 90 -22.38 -32.49 -27.75
CA GLU A 90 -22.87 -33.76 -27.18
C GLU A 90 -24.36 -33.98 -27.46
N GLU A 91 -24.70 -35.14 -28.04
CA GLU A 91 -26.10 -35.55 -28.24
C GLU A 91 -26.77 -35.88 -26.88
N GLY A 92 -27.83 -35.15 -26.52
CA GLY A 92 -28.68 -35.48 -25.38
C GLY A 92 -28.63 -34.52 -24.18
N ILE A 93 -27.99 -33.36 -24.31
CA ILE A 93 -28.00 -32.34 -23.25
C ILE A 93 -29.43 -31.77 -23.10
N PRO A 94 -30.05 -31.81 -21.90
CA PRO A 94 -31.38 -31.26 -21.69
C PRO A 94 -31.41 -29.75 -21.98
N VAL A 95 -32.49 -29.31 -22.65
CA VAL A 95 -32.82 -27.88 -22.77
C VAL A 95 -32.97 -27.32 -21.35
N TRP A 96 -32.25 -26.25 -21.03
CA TRP A 96 -32.34 -25.57 -19.73
C TRP A 96 -33.79 -25.31 -19.36
N LYS A 97 -34.27 -25.99 -18.33
CA LYS A 97 -35.61 -25.79 -17.79
C LYS A 97 -35.49 -25.02 -16.49
N THR A 98 -35.73 -23.72 -16.57
CA THR A 98 -35.97 -22.88 -15.40
C THR A 98 -37.39 -23.13 -14.87
N ASP A 99 -37.73 -24.37 -14.48
CA ASP A 99 -38.89 -24.63 -13.63
C ASP A 99 -38.52 -24.20 -12.21
N ILE A 100 -38.41 -22.89 -12.04
CA ILE A 100 -38.25 -22.25 -10.75
C ILE A 100 -39.68 -22.22 -10.18
N SER A 101 -39.93 -23.02 -9.13
CA SER A 101 -41.20 -23.00 -8.40
C SER A 101 -41.64 -21.58 -8.07
N ASP A 102 -42.94 -21.34 -7.88
CA ASP A 102 -43.59 -20.06 -7.50
C ASP A 102 -43.03 -19.43 -6.20
N GLU A 103 -41.76 -19.09 -6.19
CA GLU A 103 -41.03 -18.49 -5.08
C GLU A 103 -40.73 -17.03 -5.42
N ASN A 104 -41.13 -16.15 -4.51
CA ASN A 104 -40.77 -14.74 -4.58
C ASN A 104 -39.31 -14.58 -4.14
N PHE A 105 -38.41 -14.48 -5.12
CA PHE A 105 -37.02 -14.04 -4.90
C PHE A 105 -36.94 -12.51 -4.81
N THR A 106 -36.03 -12.03 -3.99
CA THR A 106 -35.77 -10.60 -3.74
C THR A 106 -34.80 -10.02 -4.76
N THR A 107 -33.92 -10.87 -5.27
CA THR A 107 -32.81 -10.56 -6.18
C THR A 107 -32.80 -11.56 -7.33
N ASP A 108 -31.92 -11.35 -8.31
CA ASP A 108 -31.77 -12.25 -9.44
C ASP A 108 -30.73 -13.37 -9.23
N ALA A 109 -30.24 -13.57 -8.00
CA ALA A 109 -29.23 -14.59 -7.67
C ALA A 109 -29.59 -16.01 -8.17
N TYR A 110 -30.88 -16.34 -8.12
CA TYR A 110 -31.41 -17.61 -8.59
C TYR A 110 -31.13 -17.87 -10.08
N LYS A 111 -31.02 -16.81 -10.90
CA LYS A 111 -30.75 -16.91 -12.34
C LYS A 111 -29.36 -17.46 -12.63
N ALA A 112 -28.38 -17.23 -11.75
CA ALA A 112 -27.06 -17.84 -11.88
C ALA A 112 -26.96 -19.19 -11.14
N PHE A 113 -27.64 -19.34 -10.00
CA PHE A 113 -27.51 -20.54 -9.17
C PHE A 113 -28.11 -21.80 -9.80
N TYR A 114 -29.39 -21.76 -10.19
CA TYR A 114 -30.07 -22.96 -10.69
C TYR A 114 -29.45 -23.54 -11.96
N PRO A 115 -28.99 -22.71 -12.92
CA PRO A 115 -28.28 -23.24 -14.07
C PRO A 115 -26.98 -23.98 -13.73
N LEU A 116 -26.20 -23.51 -12.74
CA LEU A 116 -25.03 -24.26 -12.25
C LEU A 116 -25.45 -25.60 -11.61
N LEU A 117 -26.57 -25.61 -10.90
CA LEU A 117 -27.11 -26.84 -10.29
C LEU A 117 -27.58 -27.84 -11.36
N GLU A 118 -28.21 -27.38 -12.43
CA GLU A 118 -28.65 -28.20 -13.55
C GLU A 118 -27.45 -28.75 -14.34
N LEU A 119 -26.46 -27.90 -14.63
CA LEU A 119 -25.21 -28.28 -15.29
C LEU A 119 -24.52 -29.43 -14.55
N ARG A 120 -24.41 -29.34 -13.22
CA ARG A 120 -23.83 -30.43 -12.43
C ARG A 120 -24.65 -31.74 -12.49
N LYS A 121 -25.98 -31.66 -12.54
CA LYS A 121 -26.85 -32.85 -12.60
C LYS A 121 -26.72 -33.59 -13.92
N ASN A 122 -26.61 -32.83 -15.01
CA ASN A 122 -26.71 -33.33 -16.37
C ASN A 122 -25.38 -33.79 -16.98
N PHE A 123 -24.23 -33.31 -16.47
CA PHE A 123 -22.91 -33.63 -17.02
C PHE A 123 -22.14 -34.60 -16.11
N PRO A 124 -21.97 -35.87 -16.51
CA PRO A 124 -21.34 -36.90 -15.67
C PRO A 124 -19.93 -36.56 -15.22
N ASP A 125 -19.14 -35.93 -16.09
CA ASP A 125 -17.71 -35.62 -15.85
C ASP A 125 -17.48 -34.60 -14.73
N ILE A 126 -18.50 -33.80 -14.41
CA ILE A 126 -18.46 -32.76 -13.39
C ILE A 126 -19.42 -33.02 -12.23
N ARG A 127 -20.10 -34.18 -12.24
CA ARG A 127 -21.09 -34.55 -11.21
C ARG A 127 -20.47 -34.57 -9.81
N ASP A 128 -19.25 -35.04 -9.70
CA ASP A 128 -18.52 -35.16 -8.42
C ASP A 128 -17.66 -33.94 -8.10
N SER A 129 -17.65 -32.93 -8.98
CA SER A 129 -16.86 -31.70 -8.83
C SER A 129 -17.57 -30.66 -7.97
N LYS A 130 -16.79 -29.90 -7.20
CA LYS A 130 -17.28 -28.67 -6.55
C LYS A 130 -17.13 -27.50 -7.51
N ILE A 131 -18.10 -26.58 -7.50
CA ILE A 131 -18.08 -25.35 -8.28
C ILE A 131 -17.85 -24.17 -7.33
N TYR A 132 -16.75 -23.45 -7.52
CA TYR A 132 -16.44 -22.24 -6.77
C TYR A 132 -16.65 -21.01 -7.64
N LEU A 133 -17.69 -20.25 -7.34
CA LEU A 133 -17.96 -18.96 -7.97
C LEU A 133 -17.25 -17.86 -7.19
N TYR A 134 -16.14 -17.35 -7.73
CA TYR A 134 -15.44 -16.20 -7.19
C TYR A 134 -15.97 -14.92 -7.82
N ILE A 135 -16.63 -14.08 -7.01
CA ILE A 135 -17.06 -12.75 -7.43
C ILE A 135 -16.08 -11.71 -6.90
N ALA A 136 -15.54 -10.87 -7.79
CA ALA A 136 -14.63 -9.78 -7.47
C ALA A 136 -14.96 -8.53 -8.30
N PRO A 137 -16.10 -7.87 -8.04
CA PRO A 137 -16.53 -6.73 -8.84
C PRO A 137 -15.52 -5.58 -8.80
N VAL A 138 -15.11 -5.09 -9.97
CA VAL A 138 -14.21 -3.92 -10.07
C VAL A 138 -14.87 -2.62 -9.57
N ARG A 139 -16.20 -2.59 -9.57
CA ARG A 139 -17.03 -1.50 -9.07
C ARG A 139 -18.32 -2.07 -8.49
N ILE A 140 -18.78 -1.50 -7.38
CA ILE A 140 -20.05 -1.84 -6.74
C ILE A 140 -20.91 -0.57 -6.74
N SER A 141 -22.06 -0.60 -7.41
CA SER A 141 -23.00 0.53 -7.45
C SER A 141 -23.65 0.77 -6.08
N ASP A 142 -24.05 -0.32 -5.41
CA ASP A 142 -24.69 -0.30 -4.10
C ASP A 142 -24.28 -1.54 -3.28
N ILE A 143 -23.71 -1.30 -2.09
CA ILE A 143 -23.22 -2.36 -1.18
C ILE A 143 -24.37 -3.09 -0.48
N GLU A 144 -25.48 -2.40 -0.19
CA GLU A 144 -26.66 -3.00 0.44
C GLU A 144 -27.33 -3.98 -0.50
N GLU A 145 -27.47 -3.61 -1.78
CA GLU A 145 -27.98 -4.50 -2.82
C GLU A 145 -27.10 -5.74 -3.01
N LEU A 146 -25.77 -5.57 -3.08
CA LEU A 146 -24.85 -6.71 -3.16
C LEU A 146 -24.97 -7.63 -1.93
N SER A 147 -25.11 -7.06 -0.73
CA SER A 147 -25.33 -7.81 0.51
C SER A 147 -26.61 -8.62 0.48
N LEU A 148 -27.71 -8.06 -0.05
CA LEU A 148 -28.97 -8.78 -0.25
C LEU A 148 -28.80 -9.94 -1.23
N TRP A 149 -28.15 -9.69 -2.37
CA TRP A 149 -27.89 -10.69 -3.40
C TRP A 149 -27.07 -11.88 -2.84
N VAL A 150 -25.98 -11.60 -2.13
CA VAL A 150 -25.12 -12.63 -1.51
C VAL A 150 -25.87 -13.44 -0.45
N LYS A 151 -26.72 -12.79 0.37
CA LYS A 151 -27.53 -13.48 1.38
C LYS A 151 -28.57 -14.38 0.74
N GLU A 152 -29.23 -13.92 -0.31
CA GLU A 152 -30.21 -14.72 -1.03
C GLU A 152 -29.56 -15.92 -1.74
N TRP A 153 -28.40 -15.74 -2.38
CA TRP A 153 -27.60 -16.84 -2.91
C TRP A 153 -27.32 -17.92 -1.85
N CYS A 154 -26.86 -17.52 -0.67
CA CYS A 154 -26.58 -18.45 0.43
C CYS A 154 -27.85 -19.20 0.88
N LYS A 155 -28.99 -18.49 0.97
CA LYS A 155 -30.27 -19.07 1.34
C LYS A 155 -30.76 -20.10 0.30
N ILE A 156 -30.57 -19.82 -0.99
CA ILE A 156 -30.91 -20.77 -2.07
C ILE A 156 -30.02 -22.02 -1.97
N CYS A 157 -28.72 -21.86 -1.70
CA CYS A 157 -27.80 -22.99 -1.50
C CYS A 157 -28.26 -23.89 -0.34
N GLU A 158 -28.58 -23.30 0.81
CA GLU A 158 -29.02 -24.04 2.00
C GLU A 158 -30.35 -24.77 1.75
N LYS A 159 -31.31 -24.09 1.11
CA LYS A 159 -32.62 -24.66 0.81
C LYS A 159 -32.59 -25.79 -0.21
N SER A 160 -31.68 -25.72 -1.18
CA SER A 160 -31.46 -26.78 -2.16
C SER A 160 -30.61 -27.94 -1.62
N GLU A 161 -30.21 -27.89 -0.35
CA GLU A 161 -29.29 -28.84 0.30
C GLU A 161 -27.97 -29.02 -0.47
N ASN A 162 -27.58 -28.01 -1.26
CA ASN A 162 -26.38 -28.05 -2.08
C ASN A 162 -25.14 -27.76 -1.23
N LYS A 163 -24.15 -28.64 -1.34
CA LYS A 163 -22.84 -28.52 -0.65
C LYS A 163 -21.69 -28.25 -1.62
N ASP A 164 -21.95 -28.32 -2.92
CA ASP A 164 -20.94 -28.44 -3.95
C ASP A 164 -20.75 -27.15 -4.74
N ILE A 165 -21.79 -26.32 -4.88
CA ILE A 165 -21.68 -24.96 -5.41
C ILE A 165 -21.47 -23.98 -4.27
N LYS A 166 -20.38 -23.21 -4.31
CA LYS A 166 -19.99 -22.26 -3.26
C LYS A 166 -19.64 -20.90 -3.83
N LEU A 167 -20.04 -19.85 -3.12
CA LEU A 167 -19.61 -18.48 -3.40
C LEU A 167 -18.27 -18.22 -2.70
N VAL A 168 -17.36 -17.52 -3.38
CA VAL A 168 -16.04 -17.15 -2.87
C VAL A 168 -15.88 -15.64 -2.96
N TRP A 169 -15.40 -15.03 -1.88
CA TRP A 169 -15.14 -13.60 -1.76
C TRP A 169 -13.76 -13.37 -1.15
N ALA A 170 -13.12 -12.26 -1.49
CA ALA A 170 -11.88 -11.83 -0.85
C ALA A 170 -12.00 -10.36 -0.42
N GLU A 171 -11.60 -10.04 0.81
CA GLU A 171 -11.65 -8.67 1.32
C GLU A 171 -10.58 -8.37 2.38
N HIS A 172 -10.49 -7.10 2.76
CA HIS A 172 -9.55 -6.67 3.79
C HIS A 172 -9.97 -7.18 5.18
N HIS A 173 -9.01 -7.65 5.98
CA HIS A 173 -9.31 -8.24 7.30
C HIS A 173 -9.92 -7.23 8.31
N THR A 174 -9.44 -5.98 8.30
CA THR A 174 -10.02 -4.85 9.06
C THR A 174 -11.19 -4.16 8.36
N TYR A 175 -11.01 -3.73 7.11
CA TYR A 175 -11.98 -2.93 6.35
C TYR A 175 -12.88 -3.85 5.50
N LYS A 176 -13.91 -4.42 6.13
CA LYS A 176 -14.83 -5.33 5.45
C LYS A 176 -15.84 -4.57 4.58
N THR A 177 -16.04 -5.06 3.37
CA THR A 177 -17.01 -4.50 2.42
C THR A 177 -18.40 -5.05 2.67
N LEU A 178 -18.50 -6.37 2.91
CA LEU A 178 -19.79 -7.01 3.13
C LEU A 178 -20.15 -7.04 4.63
N PRO A 179 -21.40 -6.74 5.01
CA PRO A 179 -21.89 -6.98 6.36
C PRO A 179 -21.80 -8.46 6.76
N HIS A 180 -21.88 -8.73 8.06
CA HIS A 180 -21.83 -10.10 8.57
C HIS A 180 -22.92 -11.00 7.96
N ASN A 181 -22.51 -12.20 7.52
CA ASN A 181 -23.38 -13.25 7.00
C ASN A 181 -23.08 -14.58 7.73
N ALA A 182 -24.06 -15.12 8.45
CA ALA A 182 -23.90 -16.35 9.24
C ALA A 182 -23.71 -17.62 8.39
N SER A 183 -24.17 -17.59 7.14
CA SER A 183 -23.99 -18.67 6.16
C SER A 183 -22.57 -18.70 5.60
N ALA A 184 -21.78 -17.63 5.78
CA ALA A 184 -20.41 -17.55 5.30
C ALA A 184 -19.39 -18.04 6.34
N HIS A 185 -18.26 -18.57 5.87
CA HIS A 185 -17.10 -18.86 6.70
C HIS A 185 -15.90 -18.01 6.26
N SER A 186 -15.36 -17.20 7.17
CA SER A 186 -14.17 -16.39 6.92
C SER A 186 -12.89 -17.09 7.38
N PHE A 187 -11.83 -17.01 6.58
CA PHE A 187 -10.50 -17.52 6.91
C PHE A 187 -9.40 -16.51 6.53
N ARG A 188 -8.34 -16.42 7.35
CA ARG A 188 -7.24 -15.46 7.16
C ARG A 188 -6.11 -16.09 6.33
N VAL A 189 -5.67 -15.40 5.28
CA VAL A 189 -4.46 -15.76 4.51
C VAL A 189 -3.32 -14.86 4.92
N ASN A 190 -2.29 -15.39 5.60
CA ASN A 190 -1.12 -14.59 5.99
C ASN A 190 0.09 -14.96 5.13
N VAL A 191 0.69 -13.96 4.47
CA VAL A 191 1.93 -14.12 3.70
C VAL A 191 3.03 -13.32 4.38
N ASP A 192 4.11 -13.99 4.78
CA ASP A 192 5.31 -13.29 5.25
C ASP A 192 6.01 -12.66 4.04
N ILE A 193 5.65 -11.40 3.72
CA ILE A 193 6.22 -10.64 2.60
C ILE A 193 7.74 -10.59 2.71
N HIS A 194 8.30 -10.51 3.92
CA HIS A 194 9.74 -10.47 4.09
C HIS A 194 10.37 -11.79 3.66
N GLN A 195 9.78 -12.93 4.05
CA GLN A 195 10.25 -14.24 3.60
C GLN A 195 10.05 -14.43 2.09
N LEU A 196 8.91 -13.97 1.54
CA LEU A 196 8.65 -14.01 0.11
C LEU A 196 9.69 -13.17 -0.65
N MET A 197 10.00 -11.95 -0.21
CA MET A 197 11.02 -11.10 -0.80
C MET A 197 12.42 -11.71 -0.68
N GLN A 198 12.77 -12.29 0.46
CA GLN A 198 14.05 -12.99 0.65
C GLN A 198 14.18 -14.16 -0.30
N ASN A 199 13.14 -14.98 -0.40
CA ASN A 199 13.11 -16.09 -1.31
C ASN A 199 13.18 -15.60 -2.76
N THR A 200 12.39 -14.58 -3.15
CA THR A 200 12.38 -14.01 -4.51
C THR A 200 13.75 -13.48 -4.89
N ALA A 201 14.40 -12.71 -4.01
CA ALA A 201 15.77 -12.26 -4.21
C ALA A 201 16.73 -13.45 -4.36
N ALA A 202 16.66 -14.46 -3.48
CA ALA A 202 17.49 -15.66 -3.59
C ALA A 202 17.26 -16.44 -4.90
N HIS A 203 16.04 -16.43 -5.44
CA HIS A 203 15.67 -17.15 -6.66
C HIS A 203 15.99 -16.42 -7.96
N THR A 204 15.89 -15.08 -8.00
CA THR A 204 16.26 -14.26 -9.17
C THR A 204 17.79 -14.06 -9.25
N ASN A 205 18.52 -14.23 -8.15
CA ASN A 205 19.97 -14.07 -8.04
C ASN A 205 20.78 -15.28 -8.55
N ARG A 206 20.65 -15.67 -9.82
CA ARG A 206 21.50 -16.72 -10.43
C ARG A 206 23.00 -16.36 -10.56
N LYS A 207 23.42 -15.14 -10.23
CA LYS A 207 24.85 -14.82 -10.00
C LYS A 207 25.16 -14.90 -8.51
N LYS A 208 25.42 -16.11 -8.01
CA LYS A 208 26.05 -16.29 -6.70
C LYS A 208 27.38 -15.51 -6.67
N ASN A 209 27.62 -14.77 -5.60
CA ASN A 209 28.88 -14.10 -5.25
C ASN A 209 29.20 -12.79 -6.00
N SER A 210 28.26 -11.87 -6.18
CA SER A 210 28.64 -10.46 -6.39
C SER A 210 28.52 -9.69 -5.08
N ALA A 211 29.48 -8.83 -4.79
CA ALA A 211 29.50 -8.08 -3.55
C ALA A 211 28.25 -7.16 -3.40
N ASP A 212 27.66 -6.70 -4.51
CA ASP A 212 26.37 -5.99 -4.53
C ASP A 212 25.20 -6.87 -4.02
N THR A 213 25.19 -8.16 -4.37
CA THR A 213 24.15 -9.09 -3.91
C THR A 213 24.25 -9.36 -2.41
N ASP A 214 25.47 -9.48 -1.89
CA ASP A 214 25.68 -9.65 -0.44
C ASP A 214 25.24 -8.40 0.32
N PHE A 215 25.50 -7.20 -0.22
CA PHE A 215 25.02 -5.94 0.37
C PHE A 215 23.49 -5.91 0.46
N GLN A 216 22.78 -6.16 -0.64
CA GLN A 216 21.32 -6.16 -0.67
C GLN A 216 20.73 -7.21 0.28
N GLN A 217 21.35 -8.40 0.35
CA GLN A 217 20.94 -9.44 1.27
C GLN A 217 21.08 -8.99 2.73
N GLN A 218 22.18 -8.35 3.11
CA GLN A 218 22.36 -7.83 4.46
C GLN A 218 21.33 -6.73 4.81
N ILE A 219 21.01 -5.84 3.87
CA ILE A 219 19.96 -4.83 4.05
C ILE A 219 18.60 -5.49 4.32
N LEU A 220 18.26 -6.55 3.59
CA LEU A 220 17.00 -7.27 3.77
C LEU A 220 16.94 -8.05 5.08
N ILE A 221 18.03 -8.73 5.46
CA ILE A 221 18.16 -9.41 6.75
C ILE A 221 17.96 -8.40 7.88
N ALA A 222 18.62 -7.24 7.80
CA ALA A 222 18.48 -6.18 8.77
C ALA A 222 17.04 -5.68 8.90
N SER A 223 16.37 -5.38 7.78
CA SER A 223 14.98 -4.91 7.75
C SER A 223 14.03 -5.91 8.43
N ASN A 224 14.17 -7.20 8.14
CA ASN A 224 13.39 -8.27 8.78
C ASN A 224 13.64 -8.38 10.30
N HIS A 225 14.88 -8.20 10.73
CA HIS A 225 15.18 -8.17 12.16
C HIS A 225 14.59 -6.93 12.85
N LEU A 226 14.65 -5.76 12.19
CA LEU A 226 14.05 -4.52 12.71
C LEU A 226 12.54 -4.63 12.86
N SER A 227 11.83 -5.18 11.87
CA SER A 227 10.37 -5.36 11.96
C SER A 227 9.95 -6.29 13.10
N LYS A 228 10.86 -7.19 13.53
CA LYS A 228 10.68 -8.11 14.65
C LYS A 228 11.23 -7.57 15.99
N GLY A 229 11.71 -6.33 16.04
CA GLY A 229 12.32 -5.73 17.24
C GLY A 229 13.65 -6.36 17.66
N ARG A 230 14.30 -7.12 16.77
CA ARG A 230 15.56 -7.82 17.01
C ARG A 230 16.76 -6.92 16.67
N PHE A 231 16.98 -5.90 17.49
CA PHE A 231 17.92 -4.82 17.18
C PHE A 231 19.39 -5.27 17.09
N ARG A 232 19.81 -6.27 17.86
CA ARG A 232 21.21 -6.75 17.84
C ARG A 232 21.54 -7.45 16.52
N GLU A 233 20.64 -8.29 16.03
CA GLU A 233 20.80 -8.99 14.76
C GLU A 233 20.71 -8.02 13.58
N ALA A 234 19.81 -7.03 13.64
CA ALA A 234 19.76 -5.95 12.68
C ALA A 234 21.07 -5.14 12.65
N GLU A 235 21.60 -4.76 13.82
CA GLU A 235 22.89 -4.07 13.94
C GLU A 235 24.02 -4.88 13.29
N HIS A 236 24.07 -6.19 13.53
CA HIS A 236 25.10 -7.07 12.95
C HIS A 236 25.02 -7.12 11.41
N ALA A 237 23.81 -7.28 10.86
CA ALA A 237 23.60 -7.30 9.42
C ALA A 237 23.95 -5.95 8.78
N LEU A 238 23.53 -4.82 9.37
CA LEU A 238 23.84 -3.48 8.86
C LEU A 238 25.34 -3.16 8.91
N LYS A 239 26.04 -3.55 9.98
CA LYS A 239 27.50 -3.41 10.04
C LYS A 239 28.21 -4.24 8.96
N THR A 240 27.64 -5.38 8.59
CA THR A 240 28.15 -6.19 7.47
C THR A 240 27.88 -5.51 6.13
N ALA A 241 26.67 -4.95 5.94
CA ALA A 241 26.33 -4.15 4.75
C ALA A 241 27.28 -2.95 4.56
N VAL A 242 27.57 -2.20 5.63
CA VAL A 242 28.54 -1.10 5.61
C VAL A 242 29.92 -1.58 5.12
N LYS A 243 30.44 -2.68 5.67
CA LYS A 243 31.74 -3.24 5.26
C LYS A 243 31.76 -3.64 3.79
N LEU A 244 30.67 -4.26 3.30
CA LEU A 244 30.55 -4.67 1.91
C LEU A 244 30.52 -3.46 0.98
N ALA A 245 29.73 -2.43 1.30
CA ALA A 245 29.66 -1.21 0.50
C ALA A 245 31.02 -0.48 0.45
N LYS A 246 31.72 -0.38 1.60
CA LYS A 246 33.09 0.14 1.65
C LYS A 246 34.05 -0.64 0.76
N GLY A 247 34.01 -1.97 0.82
CA GLY A 247 34.86 -2.84 -0.01
C GLY A 247 34.61 -2.71 -1.52
N GLN A 248 33.44 -2.21 -1.92
CA GLN A 248 33.05 -1.97 -3.30
C GLN A 248 33.28 -0.53 -3.75
N ASN A 249 33.75 0.34 -2.86
CA ASN A 249 33.77 1.78 -3.06
C ASN A 249 32.38 2.37 -3.44
N ASN A 250 31.31 1.71 -2.98
CA ASN A 250 29.93 2.14 -3.21
C ASN A 250 29.51 3.12 -2.10
N LYS A 251 29.85 4.40 -2.29
CA LYS A 251 29.59 5.46 -1.31
C LYS A 251 28.10 5.66 -1.01
N GLN A 252 27.24 5.56 -2.01
CA GLN A 252 25.80 5.68 -1.81
C GLN A 252 25.23 4.52 -0.97
N GLY A 253 25.68 3.29 -1.24
CA GLY A 253 25.30 2.11 -0.46
C GLY A 253 25.83 2.17 0.99
N GLU A 254 27.03 2.72 1.17
CA GLU A 254 27.65 2.93 2.47
C GLU A 254 26.81 3.90 3.33
N ILE A 255 26.49 5.08 2.81
CA ILE A 255 25.64 6.07 3.50
C ILE A 255 24.25 5.50 3.78
N SER A 256 23.67 4.76 2.84
CA SER A 256 22.36 4.12 3.02
C SER A 256 22.38 3.10 4.18
N ALA A 257 23.43 2.27 4.27
CA ALA A 257 23.57 1.30 5.35
C ALA A 257 23.84 1.96 6.71
N TYR A 258 24.66 3.01 6.75
CA TYR A 258 24.84 3.79 7.97
C TYR A 258 23.55 4.47 8.40
N PHE A 259 22.78 5.04 7.47
CA PHE A 259 21.50 5.68 7.79
C PHE A 259 20.50 4.67 8.37
N MET A 260 20.39 3.47 7.79
CA MET A 260 19.59 2.40 8.37
C MET A 260 20.07 1.97 9.76
N LEU A 261 21.39 1.97 9.99
CA LEU A 261 21.97 1.68 11.30
C LEU A 261 21.62 2.76 12.34
N THR A 262 21.62 4.03 11.92
CA THR A 262 21.12 5.14 12.74
C THR A 262 19.65 4.92 13.14
N GLN A 263 18.80 4.57 12.19
CA GLN A 263 17.38 4.29 12.46
C GLN A 263 17.19 3.09 13.40
N ALA A 264 18.01 2.05 13.26
CA ALA A 264 18.04 0.92 14.19
C ALA A 264 18.38 1.36 15.62
N TYR A 265 19.38 2.22 15.79
CA TYR A 265 19.74 2.76 17.11
C TYR A 265 18.68 3.69 17.69
N ILE A 266 18.00 4.48 16.86
CA ILE A 266 16.87 5.33 17.29
C ILE A 266 15.73 4.44 17.83
N ALA A 267 15.37 3.39 17.10
CA ALA A 267 14.33 2.44 17.51
C ALA A 267 14.70 1.69 18.81
N ASP A 268 15.97 1.33 18.96
CA ASP A 268 16.54 0.70 20.17
C ASP A 268 16.82 1.72 21.31
N LYS A 269 16.45 3.00 21.14
CA LYS A 269 16.65 4.10 22.09
C LYS A 269 18.12 4.38 22.47
N ARG A 270 19.07 4.00 21.62
CA ARG A 270 20.52 4.18 21.82
C ARG A 270 21.01 5.48 21.18
N LYS A 271 20.66 6.60 21.83
CA LYS A 271 20.85 7.96 21.31
C LYS A 271 22.31 8.29 20.98
N ASP A 272 23.26 7.89 21.83
CA ASP A 272 24.68 8.19 21.61
C ASP A 272 25.19 7.50 20.35
N ARG A 273 24.80 6.24 20.15
CA ARG A 273 25.18 5.50 18.93
C ARG A 273 24.54 6.06 17.68
N ALA A 274 23.28 6.50 17.75
CA ALA A 274 22.63 7.17 16.64
C ALA A 274 23.37 8.46 16.25
N GLU A 275 23.80 9.25 17.25
CA GLU A 275 24.60 10.46 17.04
C GLU A 275 25.95 10.13 16.39
N ASP A 276 26.68 9.12 16.89
CA ASP A 276 27.96 8.68 16.32
C ASP A 276 27.83 8.27 14.84
N THR A 277 26.78 7.53 14.50
CA THR A 277 26.51 7.16 13.10
C THR A 277 26.18 8.36 12.22
N TYR A 278 25.49 9.38 12.73
CA TYR A 278 25.29 10.62 11.97
C TYR A 278 26.60 11.37 11.73
N MET A 279 27.50 11.43 12.71
CA MET A 279 28.83 12.02 12.50
C MET A 279 29.62 11.27 11.43
N THR A 280 29.57 9.93 11.48
CA THR A 280 30.20 9.08 10.44
C THR A 280 29.60 9.35 9.05
N ILE A 281 28.27 9.50 8.95
CA ILE A 281 27.61 9.86 7.69
C ILE A 281 28.11 11.20 7.16
N PHE A 282 28.26 12.22 8.01
CA PHE A 282 28.73 13.54 7.59
C PHE A 282 30.18 13.54 7.12
N GLU A 283 31.02 12.67 7.66
CA GLU A 283 32.41 12.49 7.23
C GLU A 283 32.51 11.76 5.88
N GLU A 284 31.59 10.84 5.60
CA GLU A 284 31.67 9.95 4.43
C GLU A 284 30.80 10.41 3.25
N VAL A 285 29.80 11.26 3.48
CA VAL A 285 28.90 11.76 2.42
C VAL A 285 29.65 12.76 1.53
N GLU A 286 29.41 12.67 0.23
CA GLU A 286 30.02 13.58 -0.74
C GLU A 286 29.61 15.05 -0.46
N PRO A 287 30.56 15.99 -0.38
CA PRO A 287 30.27 17.39 -0.14
C PRO A 287 29.49 18.01 -1.30
N ASP A 288 28.65 18.99 -0.99
CA ASP A 288 27.85 19.72 -1.99
C ASP A 288 27.04 18.78 -2.89
N SER A 289 26.40 17.79 -2.28
CA SER A 289 25.55 16.81 -2.97
C SER A 289 24.10 16.81 -2.45
N PRO A 290 23.10 16.42 -3.26
CA PRO A 290 21.73 16.23 -2.80
C PRO A 290 21.62 15.25 -1.62
N LEU A 291 22.47 14.22 -1.59
CA LEU A 291 22.51 13.26 -0.49
C LEU A 291 22.97 13.91 0.82
N GLN A 292 23.94 14.82 0.78
CA GLN A 292 24.38 15.56 1.96
C GLN A 292 23.27 16.45 2.53
N VAL A 293 22.52 17.15 1.66
CA VAL A 293 21.33 17.92 2.08
C VAL A 293 20.34 17.02 2.83
N GLN A 294 20.01 15.87 2.25
CA GLN A 294 19.10 14.90 2.87
C GLN A 294 19.60 14.41 4.23
N MET A 295 20.91 14.15 4.37
CA MET A 295 21.46 13.66 5.64
C MET A 295 21.40 14.73 6.74
N TYR A 296 21.69 15.99 6.42
CA TYR A 296 21.53 17.09 7.38
C TYR A 296 20.06 17.35 7.74
N MET A 297 19.13 17.26 6.79
CA MET A 297 17.69 17.34 7.08
C MET A 297 17.23 16.22 8.02
N ASN A 298 17.66 14.98 7.76
CA ASN A 298 17.34 13.84 8.60
C ASN A 298 17.91 14.01 10.03
N TYR A 299 19.15 14.47 10.15
CA TYR A 299 19.73 14.77 11.47
C TYR A 299 18.98 15.92 12.17
N GLY A 300 18.56 16.96 11.44
CA GLY A 300 17.74 18.03 11.96
C GLY A 300 16.45 17.51 12.60
N SER A 301 15.73 16.64 11.89
CA SER A 301 14.53 15.97 12.39
C SER A 301 14.81 15.08 13.61
N TYR A 302 15.89 14.31 13.60
CA TYR A 302 16.32 13.51 14.74
C TYR A 302 16.62 14.38 15.97
N ALA A 303 17.32 15.49 15.80
CA ALA A 303 17.64 16.42 16.87
C ALA A 303 16.38 17.07 17.45
N LEU A 304 15.39 17.44 16.62
CA LEU A 304 14.08 17.92 17.09
C LEU A 304 13.35 16.87 17.92
N GLY A 305 13.26 15.63 17.43
CA GLY A 305 12.62 14.53 18.16
C GLY A 305 13.27 14.21 19.51
N ASN A 306 14.51 14.68 19.73
CA ASN A 306 15.25 14.56 20.98
C ASN A 306 15.36 15.86 21.77
N SER A 307 14.50 16.84 21.47
CA SER A 307 14.47 18.16 22.13
C SER A 307 15.79 18.95 22.04
N LYS A 308 16.65 18.64 21.06
CA LYS A 308 17.92 19.35 20.80
C LYS A 308 17.71 20.45 19.75
N LYS A 309 16.81 21.41 20.05
CA LYS A 309 16.36 22.46 19.11
C LYS A 309 17.51 23.20 18.41
N ARG A 310 18.52 23.67 19.16
CA ARG A 310 19.66 24.39 18.59
C ARG A 310 20.45 23.55 17.57
N LYS A 311 20.65 22.25 17.82
CA LYS A 311 21.33 21.36 16.88
C LYS A 311 20.51 21.13 15.62
N ALA A 312 19.19 21.00 15.79
CA ALA A 312 18.30 20.87 14.65
C ALA A 312 18.35 22.09 13.73
N GLU A 313 18.27 23.28 14.31
CA GLU A 313 18.38 24.54 13.57
C GLU A 313 19.70 24.63 12.80
N GLN A 314 20.83 24.35 13.45
CA GLN A 314 22.14 24.33 12.78
C GLN A 314 22.20 23.33 11.62
N ALA A 315 21.59 22.16 11.78
CA ALA A 315 21.53 21.14 10.74
C ALA A 315 20.69 21.59 9.54
N PHE A 316 19.50 22.15 9.79
CA PHE A 316 18.65 22.68 8.73
C PHE A 316 19.27 23.91 8.05
N GLU A 317 19.97 24.79 8.77
CA GLU A 317 20.73 25.89 8.16
C GLU A 317 21.80 25.36 7.23
N LYS A 318 22.58 24.37 7.69
CA LYS A 318 23.61 23.75 6.87
C LYS A 318 23.03 23.08 5.62
N ALA A 319 21.91 22.37 5.77
CA ALA A 319 21.19 21.78 4.64
C ALA A 319 20.71 22.85 3.65
N ALA A 320 20.18 23.97 4.12
CA ALA A 320 19.70 25.07 3.28
C ALA A 320 20.83 25.79 2.53
N GLU A 321 22.00 25.96 3.17
CA GLU A 321 23.20 26.51 2.53
C GLU A 321 23.68 25.60 1.40
N ILE A 322 23.82 24.30 1.66
CA ILE A 322 24.24 23.33 0.65
C ILE A 322 23.23 23.27 -0.50
N ALA A 323 21.94 23.20 -0.20
CA ALA A 323 20.87 23.17 -1.20
C ALA A 323 20.92 24.39 -2.13
N GLN A 324 21.20 25.59 -1.60
CA GLN A 324 21.40 26.77 -2.44
C GLN A 324 22.65 26.66 -3.32
N ASN A 325 23.77 26.17 -2.78
CA ASN A 325 25.02 26.01 -3.52
C ASN A 325 24.89 25.06 -4.71
N ILE A 326 24.09 23.99 -4.57
CA ILE A 326 23.90 22.98 -5.62
C ILE A 326 22.75 23.31 -6.58
N GLY A 327 22.07 24.46 -6.41
CA GLY A 327 20.96 24.86 -7.27
C GLY A 327 19.63 24.15 -6.98
N GLU A 328 19.39 23.74 -5.73
CA GLU A 328 18.16 23.10 -5.26
C GLU A 328 17.34 24.05 -4.34
N PRO A 329 16.80 25.17 -4.87
CA PRO A 329 16.17 26.22 -4.06
C PRO A 329 14.92 25.74 -3.30
N ALA A 330 14.20 24.75 -3.83
CA ALA A 330 13.03 24.17 -3.17
C ALA A 330 13.40 23.47 -1.85
N MET A 331 14.52 22.73 -1.83
CA MET A 331 15.01 22.07 -0.61
C MET A 331 15.48 23.10 0.43
N ALA A 332 16.09 24.20 -0.02
CA ALA A 332 16.52 25.29 0.86
C ALA A 332 15.33 25.99 1.53
N ILE A 333 14.28 26.29 0.76
CA ILE A 333 13.02 26.84 1.28
C ILE A 333 12.42 25.93 2.34
N GLU A 334 12.40 24.62 2.11
CA GLU A 334 11.84 23.68 3.07
C GLU A 334 12.62 23.66 4.39
N CYS A 335 13.95 23.68 4.32
CA CYS A 335 14.81 23.76 5.50
C CYS A 335 14.56 25.04 6.30
N TYR A 336 14.57 26.21 5.65
CA TYR A 336 14.31 27.48 6.32
C TYR A 336 12.88 27.59 6.86
N ARG A 337 11.90 27.03 6.14
CA ARG A 337 10.52 26.96 6.61
C ARG A 337 10.43 26.14 7.90
N ILE A 338 11.05 24.97 7.95
CA ILE A 338 11.07 24.14 9.17
C ILE A 338 11.66 24.93 10.34
N ILE A 339 12.77 25.64 10.15
CA ILE A 339 13.36 26.47 11.21
C ILE A 339 12.37 27.56 11.66
N GLY A 340 11.74 28.27 10.71
CA GLY A 340 10.80 29.33 11.02
C GLY A 340 9.55 28.85 11.76
N THR A 341 9.14 27.58 11.59
CA THR A 341 7.99 27.03 12.33
C THR A 341 8.32 26.61 13.77
N LEU A 342 9.59 26.62 14.20
CA LEU A 342 9.98 26.25 15.57
C LEU A 342 9.71 27.36 16.61
N ASN A 343 8.54 27.98 16.61
CA ASN A 343 8.22 29.15 17.45
C ASN A 343 7.56 28.78 18.79
N ASP A 344 8.17 29.18 19.92
CA ASP A 344 7.66 28.91 21.28
C ASP A 344 7.58 30.17 22.18
N SER A 345 7.92 31.36 21.67
CA SER A 345 8.05 32.62 22.44
C SER A 345 8.08 33.85 21.52
N VAL A 346 7.98 35.06 22.09
CA VAL A 346 8.11 36.32 21.31
C VAL A 346 9.49 36.45 20.64
N LEU A 347 10.58 36.07 21.33
CA LEU A 347 11.94 36.11 20.76
C LEU A 347 12.11 35.16 19.57
N THR A 348 11.33 34.08 19.51
CA THR A 348 11.33 33.15 18.37
C THR A 348 10.43 33.62 17.22
N LYS A 349 9.59 34.65 17.41
CA LYS A 349 8.81 35.31 16.35
C LYS A 349 9.69 36.11 15.39
N ASP A 350 10.62 36.90 15.89
CA ASP A 350 11.56 37.64 15.03
C ASP A 350 12.44 36.68 14.21
N LYS A 351 12.81 35.57 14.84
CA LYS A 351 13.55 34.49 14.19
C LYS A 351 12.73 33.85 13.06
N MET A 352 11.46 33.56 13.31
CA MET A 352 10.52 33.06 12.30
C MET A 352 10.44 34.01 11.10
N ILE A 353 10.21 35.31 11.34
CA ILE A 353 10.17 36.32 10.27
C ILE A 353 11.44 36.25 9.43
N ARG A 354 12.61 36.26 10.08
CA ARG A 354 13.90 36.23 9.39
C ARG A 354 14.07 35.02 8.47
N TYR A 355 13.73 33.81 8.91
CA TYR A 355 13.87 32.62 8.05
C TYR A 355 12.79 32.56 6.96
N PHE A 356 11.59 33.05 7.24
CA PHE A 356 10.54 33.13 6.22
C PHE A 356 10.85 34.17 5.15
N GLU A 357 11.46 35.30 5.51
CA GLU A 357 11.99 36.29 4.55
C GLU A 357 13.09 35.67 3.69
N LYS A 358 13.99 34.83 4.24
CA LYS A 358 14.95 34.05 3.42
C LYS A 358 14.26 33.16 2.38
N CYS A 359 13.16 32.49 2.74
CA CYS A 359 12.39 31.70 1.79
C CYS A 359 11.82 32.57 0.65
N LEU A 360 11.29 33.76 0.96
CA LEU A 360 10.78 34.69 -0.05
C LEU A 360 11.89 35.19 -0.98
N ASP A 361 13.09 35.45 -0.45
CA ASP A 361 14.22 35.88 -1.26
C ASP A 361 14.67 34.79 -2.24
N ILE A 362 14.65 33.52 -1.82
CA ILE A 362 14.90 32.39 -2.71
C ILE A 362 13.78 32.30 -3.77
N ALA A 363 12.51 32.45 -3.37
CA ALA A 363 11.37 32.35 -4.27
C ALA A 363 11.43 33.34 -5.44
N LYS A 364 11.98 34.55 -5.23
CA LYS A 364 12.17 35.55 -6.30
C LYS A 364 13.09 35.07 -7.43
N LEU A 365 13.98 34.13 -7.14
CA LEU A 365 14.93 33.56 -8.08
C LEU A 365 14.43 32.26 -8.73
N MET A 366 13.23 31.81 -8.39
CA MET A 366 12.65 30.55 -8.88
C MET A 366 11.72 30.76 -10.07
N GLU A 367 11.76 29.82 -11.01
CA GLU A 367 10.79 29.74 -12.10
C GLU A 367 9.35 29.56 -11.58
N PRO A 368 8.32 30.02 -12.32
CA PRO A 368 6.92 29.92 -11.89
C PRO A 368 6.48 28.51 -11.47
N SER A 369 6.86 27.47 -12.23
CA SER A 369 6.50 26.08 -11.92
C SER A 369 7.14 25.58 -10.62
N ALA A 370 8.38 25.97 -10.34
CA ALA A 370 9.08 25.61 -9.11
C ALA A 370 8.47 26.32 -7.90
N ARG A 371 8.04 27.58 -8.05
CA ARG A 371 7.32 28.31 -7.00
C ARG A 371 5.99 27.64 -6.65
N GLU A 372 5.25 27.17 -7.66
CA GLU A 372 3.95 26.52 -7.48
C GLU A 372 4.04 25.24 -6.64
N GLN A 373 5.13 24.49 -6.79
CA GLN A 373 5.38 23.25 -6.05
C GLN A 373 6.06 23.46 -4.69
N SER A 374 6.42 24.71 -4.37
CA SER A 374 7.11 25.06 -3.13
C SER A 374 6.14 25.40 -2.00
N SER A 375 6.68 25.46 -0.77
CA SER A 375 5.92 25.85 0.41
C SER A 375 5.76 27.38 0.57
N ILE A 376 5.96 28.18 -0.48
CA ILE A 376 5.96 29.65 -0.37
C ILE A 376 4.58 30.23 -0.06
N ARG A 377 3.50 29.64 -0.55
CA ARG A 377 2.13 30.06 -0.15
C ARG A 377 1.91 29.94 1.35
N PHE A 378 2.39 28.84 1.95
CA PHE A 378 2.36 28.64 3.40
C PHE A 378 3.21 29.69 4.13
N VAL A 379 4.47 29.87 3.70
CA VAL A 379 5.39 30.84 4.31
C VAL A 379 4.81 32.26 4.29
N ALA A 380 4.31 32.70 3.13
CA ALA A 380 3.73 34.02 2.98
C ALA A 380 2.44 34.19 3.78
N SER A 381 1.59 33.17 3.85
CA SER A 381 0.38 33.19 4.69
C SER A 381 0.72 33.35 6.17
N MET A 382 1.74 32.64 6.65
CA MET A 382 2.23 32.78 8.03
C MET A 382 2.86 34.15 8.29
N LEU A 383 3.63 34.70 7.35
CA LEU A 383 4.19 36.06 7.48
C LEU A 383 3.10 37.11 7.58
N ILE A 384 2.02 37.01 6.79
CA ILE A 384 0.88 37.94 6.88
C ILE A 384 0.25 37.93 8.28
N LEU A 385 0.09 36.75 8.90
CA LEU A 385 -0.40 36.67 10.27
C LEU A 385 0.59 37.30 11.28
N THR A 386 1.88 37.12 11.02
CA THR A 386 2.97 37.50 11.93
C THR A 386 3.30 38.99 11.86
N TYR A 387 3.09 39.64 10.71
CA TYR A 387 3.33 41.07 10.48
C TYR A 387 2.35 42.02 11.18
N GLU A 388 1.41 41.53 12.01
CA GLU A 388 0.55 42.32 12.91
C GLU A 388 0.14 43.71 12.39
N ALA A 389 0.83 44.79 12.81
CA ALA A 389 0.52 46.19 12.53
C ALA A 389 1.22 46.79 11.29
N ASP A 390 2.11 46.05 10.63
CA ASP A 390 2.79 46.52 9.41
C ASP A 390 1.94 46.23 8.17
N THR A 391 0.92 47.05 7.98
CA THR A 391 0.00 46.98 6.83
C THR A 391 0.74 47.13 5.50
N ASN A 392 1.85 47.87 5.48
CA ASN A 392 2.65 48.07 4.27
C ASN A 392 3.36 46.78 3.84
N LYS A 393 4.02 46.08 4.77
CA LYS A 393 4.62 44.77 4.50
C LYS A 393 3.58 43.74 4.06
N LYS A 394 2.42 43.73 4.71
CA LYS A 394 1.31 42.83 4.34
C LYS A 394 0.82 43.08 2.92
N ASN A 395 0.55 44.32 2.55
CA ASN A 395 0.07 44.68 1.21
C ASN A 395 1.12 44.39 0.14
N LYS A 396 2.39 44.67 0.42
CA LYS A 396 3.50 44.36 -0.50
C LYS A 396 3.61 42.86 -0.74
N LEU A 397 3.59 42.05 0.32
CA LEU A 397 3.66 40.60 0.23
C LEU A 397 2.42 40.02 -0.47
N ASP A 398 1.22 40.53 -0.19
CA ASP A 398 -0.02 40.10 -0.86
C ASP A 398 0.04 40.37 -2.37
N GLY A 399 0.52 41.55 -2.77
CA GLY A 399 0.72 41.89 -4.19
C GLY A 399 1.77 41.00 -4.86
N GLU A 400 2.89 40.73 -4.19
CA GLU A 400 3.94 39.84 -4.70
C GLU A 400 3.40 38.41 -4.90
N MET A 401 2.69 37.85 -3.92
CA MET A 401 2.13 36.51 -4.03
C MET A 401 1.01 36.42 -5.08
N LYS A 402 0.18 37.45 -5.24
CA LYS A 402 -0.79 37.54 -6.34
C LYS A 402 -0.13 37.48 -7.70
N SER A 403 1.02 38.14 -7.86
CA SER A 403 1.78 38.08 -9.12
C SER A 403 2.34 36.68 -9.41
N TYR A 404 2.52 35.84 -8.38
CA TYR A 404 3.06 34.49 -8.53
C TYR A 404 1.97 33.45 -8.75
N PHE A 405 0.82 33.61 -8.07
CA PHE A 405 -0.15 32.54 -7.85
C PHE A 405 -1.61 32.93 -8.17
N GLY A 406 -1.87 34.20 -8.47
CA GLY A 406 -3.23 34.75 -8.62
C GLY A 406 -3.89 35.13 -7.30
N ASP A 407 -5.17 35.53 -7.36
CA ASP A 407 -5.90 36.08 -6.21
C ASP A 407 -6.14 35.07 -5.08
N ASP A 408 -6.21 33.78 -5.40
CA ASP A 408 -6.47 32.69 -4.45
C ASP A 408 -5.18 32.00 -3.97
N TRP A 409 -4.16 32.80 -3.65
CA TRP A 409 -2.86 32.26 -3.26
C TRP A 409 -2.77 31.84 -1.78
N LYS A 410 -3.64 32.40 -0.93
CA LYS A 410 -3.58 32.19 0.54
C LYS A 410 -4.02 30.78 0.89
N VAL A 411 -3.31 30.16 1.82
CA VAL A 411 -3.65 28.83 2.35
C VAL A 411 -3.98 28.92 3.83
N SER A 412 -4.81 27.98 4.31
CA SER A 412 -5.17 27.90 5.72
C SER A 412 -3.93 27.58 6.56
N VAL A 413 -3.68 28.39 7.58
CA VAL A 413 -2.56 28.23 8.51
C VAL A 413 -2.97 28.59 9.94
N GLU A 414 -2.46 27.88 10.93
CA GLU A 414 -2.76 28.15 12.35
C GLU A 414 -2.01 29.38 12.85
N ARG A 415 -2.66 30.18 13.70
CA ARG A 415 -1.99 31.31 14.35
C ARG A 415 -0.91 30.79 15.31
N PRO A 416 0.31 31.36 15.28
CA PRO A 416 1.32 31.05 16.29
C PRO A 416 0.73 31.25 17.69
N LYS A 417 0.97 30.31 18.61
CA LYS A 417 0.52 30.44 20.00
C LYS A 417 1.13 31.72 20.58
N ALA A 418 0.28 32.64 21.05
CA ALA A 418 0.74 33.79 21.80
C ALA A 418 1.30 33.28 23.13
N GLY A 419 2.59 33.58 23.38
CA GLY A 419 3.24 33.31 24.66
C GLY A 419 2.83 34.31 25.72
#